data_AF-A0A485LSE2-F1
#
_entry.id   AF-A0A485LSE2-F1
#
_cell.length_a   1.000
_cell.length_b   1.000
_cell.length_c   1.000
_cell.angle_alpha   90.00
_cell.angle_beta   90.00
_cell.angle_gamma   90.00
#
_symmetry.space_group_name_H-M   'P 1'
#
loop_
_entity.id
_entity.type
_entity.pdbx_description
1 polymer ?
#
loop_
_entity_poly.entity_id
_entity_poly.type
_entity_poly.pdbx_seq_one_letter_code
_entity_poly.pdbx_strand_id
1 'polypeptide(L)'
;MAHNRRVWYFVVDHKGTPYKGLVADTVKISSESIVVDFRDAVHAKNSSILQGIVPAQLIVFTNKDAFDAKDPSPLDEESRIGEFGSSKKEALYVVIVREDSGIEPEPVKLEKLNFKLDQMTTNDPQLGEYFEVCGLDVAGLNEEPGNSCMLYCRQDTIDLIKALDDMKRGIRINGPPGVGKSTTSWYWMCRQVKKNAKSILWIHVAKRFTPRIVQLTPSGTYLFPPTVFPASVACTFVARSNMDIVVIDGVTDALEHRELEQAVFCFETKSHRQAVSIASMSIKSSTPDEDFYHISKFTALPWSLD
;
A
#
# COMPACT_ATOMS: atom_id res chain seq x y z
N MET A 1 13.25 40.35 -6.58
CA MET A 1 13.68 39.45 -7.67
C MET A 1 14.20 38.18 -7.03
N ALA A 2 13.67 37.02 -7.38
CA ALA A 2 14.20 35.76 -6.87
C ALA A 2 15.67 35.61 -7.30
N HIS A 3 16.58 35.47 -6.35
CA HIS A 3 17.99 35.25 -6.65
C HIS A 3 18.29 33.77 -6.53
N ASN A 4 18.97 33.21 -7.52
CA ASN A 4 19.37 31.81 -7.48
C ASN A 4 20.52 31.62 -6.50
N ARG A 5 20.42 30.64 -5.60
CA ARG A 5 21.47 30.32 -4.63
C ARG A 5 21.93 28.87 -4.75
N ARG A 6 23.14 28.62 -4.24
CA ARG A 6 23.65 27.25 -4.09
C ARG A 6 23.10 26.66 -2.80
N VAL A 7 22.66 25.42 -2.89
CA VAL A 7 22.14 24.63 -1.76
C VAL A 7 22.94 23.34 -1.71
N TRP A 8 23.65 23.13 -0.60
CA TRP A 8 24.39 21.90 -0.32
C TRP A 8 23.45 20.77 0.09
N TYR A 9 23.73 19.58 -0.41
CA TYR A 9 22.97 18.37 -0.10
C TYR A 9 23.86 17.14 -0.05
N PHE A 10 23.42 16.13 0.69
CA PHE A 10 23.91 14.75 0.64
C PHE A 10 22.82 13.84 0.15
N VAL A 11 23.17 12.87 -0.71
CA VAL A 11 22.25 11.81 -1.10
C VAL A 11 22.70 10.52 -0.44
N VAL A 12 21.80 9.91 0.31
CA VAL A 12 22.08 8.70 1.11
C VAL A 12 20.98 7.67 0.94
N ASP A 13 21.30 6.43 1.30
CA ASP A 13 20.30 5.38 1.48
C ASP A 13 19.54 5.53 2.81
N HIS A 14 18.56 4.65 3.05
CA HIS A 14 17.77 4.61 4.28
C HIS A 14 18.60 4.39 5.57
N LYS A 15 19.87 4.01 5.47
CA LYS A 15 20.79 3.83 6.61
C LYS A 15 21.70 5.04 6.83
N GLY A 16 21.58 6.09 6.01
CA GLY A 16 22.48 7.24 6.05
C GLY A 16 23.84 7.00 5.36
N THR A 17 23.96 5.91 4.58
CA THR A 17 25.20 5.63 3.83
C THR A 17 25.17 6.38 2.51
N PRO A 18 26.30 6.98 2.06
CA PRO A 18 26.33 7.69 0.79
C PRO A 18 25.90 6.81 -0.39
N TYR A 19 24.88 7.26 -1.11
CA TYR A 19 24.22 6.44 -2.12
C TYR A 19 25.09 6.31 -3.38
N LYS A 20 25.44 5.06 -3.78
CA LYS A 20 26.31 4.77 -4.93
C LYS A 20 27.63 5.58 -4.95
N GLY A 21 28.18 5.88 -3.77
CA GLY A 21 29.41 6.66 -3.64
C GLY A 21 29.25 8.17 -3.90
N LEU A 22 28.00 8.67 -3.96
CA LEU A 22 27.74 10.10 -3.99
C LEU A 22 28.38 10.80 -2.79
N VAL A 23 28.85 12.01 -3.00
CA VAL A 23 29.38 12.89 -1.95
C VAL A 23 28.50 14.12 -1.84
N ALA A 24 28.75 14.96 -0.83
CA ALA A 24 28.08 16.25 -0.74
C ALA A 24 28.31 17.07 -2.01
N ASP A 25 27.23 17.60 -2.57
CA ASP A 25 27.26 18.43 -3.76
C ASP A 25 26.21 19.56 -3.62
N THR A 26 26.08 20.40 -4.65
CA THR A 26 25.22 21.58 -4.65
C THR A 26 24.30 21.62 -5.86
N VAL A 27 23.07 22.08 -5.65
CA VAL A 27 22.16 22.49 -6.73
C VAL A 27 21.98 24.00 -6.68
N LYS A 28 21.64 24.59 -7.84
CA LYS A 28 21.33 26.02 -7.95
C LYS A 28 19.83 26.15 -8.12
N ILE A 29 19.15 26.67 -7.11
CA ILE A 29 17.69 26.85 -7.08
C ILE A 29 17.33 28.30 -6.70
N SER A 30 16.07 28.68 -6.87
CA SER A 30 15.55 29.98 -6.46
C SER A 30 15.57 30.10 -4.92
N SER A 31 15.77 31.32 -4.39
CA SER A 31 15.63 31.57 -2.94
C SER A 31 14.22 31.28 -2.41
N GLU A 32 13.21 31.32 -3.29
CA GLU A 32 11.81 31.03 -2.96
C GLU A 32 11.44 29.56 -3.18
N SER A 33 12.39 28.71 -3.58
CA SER A 33 12.12 27.31 -3.88
C SER A 33 11.65 26.53 -2.65
N ILE A 34 10.67 25.67 -2.89
CA ILE A 34 10.15 24.70 -1.93
C ILE A 34 10.86 23.35 -2.07
N VAL A 35 10.52 22.41 -1.20
CA VAL A 35 11.13 21.08 -1.19
C VAL A 35 10.89 20.32 -2.50
N VAL A 36 9.72 20.45 -3.13
CA VAL A 36 9.46 19.85 -4.46
C VAL A 36 10.47 20.33 -5.50
N ASP A 37 10.65 21.64 -5.65
CA ASP A 37 11.60 22.23 -6.61
C ASP A 37 13.04 21.73 -6.35
N PHE A 38 13.40 21.58 -5.07
CA PHE A 38 14.70 21.08 -4.67
C PHE A 38 14.88 19.60 -5.01
N ARG A 39 13.88 18.76 -4.76
CA ARG A 39 13.89 17.33 -5.14
C ARG A 39 14.08 17.18 -6.64
N ASP A 40 13.36 17.96 -7.43
CA ASP A 40 13.48 17.96 -8.90
C ASP A 40 14.89 18.38 -9.35
N ALA A 41 15.46 19.42 -8.73
CA ALA A 41 16.81 19.87 -9.05
C ALA A 41 17.88 18.82 -8.69
N VAL A 42 17.76 18.19 -7.52
CA VAL A 42 18.66 17.11 -7.07
C VAL A 42 18.53 15.90 -8.00
N HIS A 43 17.29 15.52 -8.34
CA HIS A 43 17.05 14.41 -9.25
C HIS A 43 17.62 14.67 -10.64
N ALA A 44 17.32 15.83 -11.24
CA ALA A 44 17.81 16.20 -12.56
C ALA A 44 19.34 16.17 -12.63
N LYS A 45 20.01 16.70 -11.60
CA LYS A 45 21.48 16.71 -11.51
C LYS A 45 22.09 15.30 -11.41
N ASN A 46 21.40 14.37 -10.75
CA ASN A 46 21.89 13.01 -10.51
C ASN A 46 21.13 11.96 -11.34
N SER A 47 20.51 12.36 -12.45
CA SER A 47 19.59 11.51 -13.25
C SER A 47 20.22 10.22 -13.76
N SER A 48 21.54 10.20 -14.03
CA SER A 48 22.27 9.00 -14.41
C SER A 48 22.49 8.01 -13.27
N ILE A 49 22.49 8.47 -12.02
CA ILE A 49 22.74 7.68 -10.81
C ILE A 49 21.42 7.24 -10.16
N LEU A 50 20.42 8.12 -10.21
CA LEU A 50 19.06 7.94 -9.67
C LEU A 50 18.11 7.29 -10.68
N GLN A 51 18.62 6.45 -11.58
CA GLN A 51 17.79 5.79 -12.58
C GLN A 51 16.67 4.97 -11.92
N GLY A 52 15.43 5.22 -12.36
CA GLY A 52 14.24 4.55 -11.84
C GLY A 52 13.71 5.13 -10.53
N ILE A 53 14.42 6.05 -9.87
CA ILE A 53 13.92 6.81 -8.72
C ILE A 53 13.24 8.08 -9.26
N VAL A 54 12.03 8.37 -8.80
CA VAL A 54 11.36 9.64 -9.16
C VAL A 54 11.61 10.69 -8.06
N PRO A 55 11.58 12.00 -8.37
CA PRO A 55 11.82 13.05 -7.37
C PRO A 55 10.97 12.93 -6.11
N ALA A 56 9.71 12.51 -6.24
CA ALA A 56 8.79 12.29 -5.12
C ALA A 56 9.23 11.20 -4.12
N GLN A 57 10.16 10.31 -4.51
CA GLN A 57 10.72 9.26 -3.64
C GLN A 57 11.91 9.74 -2.80
N LEU A 58 12.33 10.99 -2.97
CA LEU A 58 13.42 11.60 -2.19
C LEU A 58 12.84 12.23 -0.93
N ILE A 59 13.20 11.71 0.25
CA ILE A 59 12.87 12.35 1.52
C ILE A 59 13.96 13.34 1.87
N VAL A 60 13.60 14.52 2.36
CA VAL A 60 14.55 15.60 2.63
C VAL A 60 14.49 15.97 4.11
N PHE A 61 15.63 15.93 4.80
CA PHE A 61 15.81 16.44 6.15
C PHE A 61 16.65 17.72 6.11
N THR A 62 16.50 18.56 7.12
CA THR A 62 17.22 19.83 7.22
C THR A 62 18.74 19.63 7.26
N ASN A 63 19.21 18.57 7.92
CA ASN A 63 20.62 18.15 7.98
C ASN A 63 20.73 16.70 8.50
N LYS A 64 21.96 16.22 8.69
CA LYS A 64 22.24 14.87 9.22
C LYS A 64 21.68 14.68 10.63
N ASP A 65 21.81 15.68 11.50
CA ASP A 65 21.36 15.57 12.90
C ASP A 65 19.84 15.39 12.98
N ALA A 66 19.08 16.05 12.09
CA ALA A 66 17.64 15.86 11.99
C ALA A 66 17.25 14.46 11.48
N PHE A 67 18.08 13.86 10.63
CA PHE A 67 17.90 12.46 10.20
C PHE A 67 18.24 11.46 11.33
N ASP A 68 19.31 11.72 12.10
CA ASP A 68 19.75 10.85 13.19
C ASP A 68 18.91 10.98 14.48
N ALA A 69 17.97 11.94 14.52
CA ALA A 69 17.15 12.19 15.70
C ALA A 69 16.33 10.95 16.10
N LYS A 70 15.98 10.84 17.39
CA LYS A 70 15.15 9.73 17.90
C LYS A 70 13.78 9.65 17.22
N ASP A 71 13.27 10.80 16.78
CA ASP A 71 12.03 10.95 16.01
C ASP A 71 12.33 11.85 14.80
N PRO A 72 12.83 11.28 13.69
CA PRO A 72 13.23 12.06 12.53
C PRO A 72 12.02 12.73 11.87
N SER A 73 12.08 14.06 11.75
CA SER A 73 11.01 14.83 11.11
C SER A 73 11.50 15.34 9.74
N PRO A 74 11.05 14.73 8.63
CA PRO A 74 11.38 15.20 7.30
C PRO A 74 10.69 16.54 7.01
N LEU A 75 11.28 17.31 6.09
CA LEU A 75 10.67 18.53 5.57
C LEU A 75 9.47 18.18 4.70
N ASP A 76 8.36 18.87 4.97
CA ASP A 76 7.15 18.83 4.16
C ASP A 76 7.42 19.37 2.74
N GLU A 77 6.69 18.84 1.75
CA GLU A 77 6.94 19.15 0.34
C GLU A 77 6.69 20.61 -0.05
N GLU A 78 5.76 21.28 0.64
CA GLU A 78 5.47 22.71 0.45
C GLU A 78 6.36 23.60 1.31
N SER A 79 7.23 23.02 2.15
CA SER A 79 8.16 23.79 2.97
C SER A 79 9.18 24.53 2.12
N ARG A 80 9.42 25.78 2.47
CA ARG A 80 10.49 26.59 1.88
C ARG A 80 11.85 26.01 2.28
N ILE A 81 12.78 25.91 1.32
CA ILE A 81 14.17 25.53 1.61
C ILE A 81 14.87 26.61 2.45
N GLY A 82 14.47 27.88 2.32
CA GLY A 82 14.95 28.97 3.15
C GLY A 82 16.47 29.06 3.14
N GLU A 83 17.08 28.97 4.33
CA GLU A 83 18.54 29.05 4.54
C GLU A 83 19.25 27.69 4.64
N PHE A 84 18.52 26.56 4.56
CA PHE A 84 19.10 25.22 4.70
C PHE A 84 20.13 24.92 3.60
N GLY A 85 21.19 24.15 3.88
CA GLY A 85 22.23 23.88 2.88
C GLY A 85 23.05 25.10 2.48
N SER A 86 23.14 26.13 3.32
CA SER A 86 24.02 27.30 3.08
C SER A 86 25.52 26.92 3.10
N SER A 87 25.86 25.83 3.78
CA SER A 87 27.22 25.28 3.86
C SER A 87 27.21 23.75 3.76
N LYS A 88 28.38 23.16 3.49
CA LYS A 88 28.55 21.69 3.47
C LYS A 88 28.23 21.04 4.82
N LYS A 89 28.43 21.75 5.94
CA LYS A 89 28.12 21.25 7.29
C LYS A 89 26.61 21.18 7.53
N GLU A 90 25.90 22.18 7.03
CA GLU A 90 24.43 22.30 7.11
C GLU A 90 23.75 21.76 5.84
N ALA A 91 24.39 20.84 5.13
CA ALA A 91 23.86 20.28 3.90
C ALA A 91 22.57 19.52 4.18
N LEU A 92 21.55 19.74 3.35
CA LEU A 92 20.31 18.97 3.45
C LEU A 92 20.57 17.49 3.24
N TYR A 93 19.90 16.65 4.01
CA TYR A 93 20.07 15.21 3.96
C TYR A 93 18.95 14.60 3.13
N VAL A 94 19.28 14.15 1.92
CA VAL A 94 18.34 13.60 0.95
C VAL A 94 18.42 12.08 1.00
N VAL A 95 17.37 11.46 1.50
CA VAL A 95 17.30 10.03 1.73
C VAL A 95 16.51 9.37 0.61
N ILE A 96 17.12 8.37 -0.02
CA ILE A 96 16.46 7.48 -0.96
C ILE A 96 15.86 6.32 -0.16
N VAL A 97 14.54 6.23 -0.19
CA VAL A 97 13.80 5.17 0.52
C VAL A 97 13.67 3.91 -0.33
N ARG A 98 14.10 3.94 -1.60
CA ARG A 98 14.21 2.74 -2.41
C ARG A 98 15.44 1.92 -2.04
N GLU A 99 15.21 0.63 -1.83
CA GLU A 99 16.22 -0.42 -1.88
C GLU A 99 16.88 -0.40 -3.25
N ASP A 100 17.95 0.38 -3.36
CA ASP A 100 18.93 0.20 -4.42
C ASP A 100 20.04 -0.68 -3.87
N SER A 101 19.63 -1.87 -3.45
CA SER A 101 20.57 -2.96 -3.42
C SER A 101 20.57 -3.56 -4.82
N GLY A 102 21.67 -3.39 -5.55
CA GLY A 102 22.07 -4.35 -6.59
C GLY A 102 22.35 -5.76 -6.01
N ILE A 103 22.06 -5.95 -4.72
CA ILE A 103 21.74 -7.23 -4.10
C ILE A 103 20.25 -7.40 -4.38
N GLU A 104 19.84 -8.38 -5.19
CA GLU A 104 18.44 -8.83 -5.18
C GLU A 104 18.02 -8.89 -3.71
N PRO A 105 16.95 -8.19 -3.28
CA PRO A 105 16.53 -8.27 -1.89
C PRO A 105 16.48 -9.74 -1.57
N GLU A 106 17.23 -10.18 -0.56
CA GLU A 106 17.18 -11.60 -0.16
C GLU A 106 15.70 -11.95 -0.14
N PRO A 107 15.28 -12.98 -0.90
CA PRO A 107 13.90 -13.18 -1.24
C PRO A 107 13.13 -13.12 0.07
N VAL A 108 12.25 -12.12 0.21
CA VAL A 108 11.51 -11.88 1.45
C VAL A 108 11.04 -13.23 1.92
N LYS A 109 11.59 -13.70 3.05
CA LYS A 109 11.39 -15.08 3.45
C LYS A 109 9.95 -15.21 3.90
N LEU A 110 9.11 -15.62 2.96
CA LEU A 110 7.71 -15.83 3.17
C LEU A 110 7.53 -16.93 4.20
N GLU A 111 6.77 -16.63 5.24
CA GLU A 111 6.35 -17.65 6.18
C GLU A 111 5.20 -18.42 5.54
N LYS A 112 5.44 -19.69 5.18
CA LYS A 112 4.36 -20.55 4.70
C LYS A 112 3.43 -20.86 5.85
N LEU A 113 2.19 -20.40 5.75
CA LEU A 113 1.16 -20.67 6.75
C LEU A 113 0.57 -22.07 6.57
N ASN A 114 0.22 -22.72 7.66
CA ASN A 114 -0.50 -23.99 7.66
C ASN A 114 -2.02 -23.78 7.45
N PHE A 115 -2.39 -22.92 6.50
CA PHE A 115 -3.77 -22.69 6.10
C PHE A 115 -4.07 -23.49 4.83
N LYS A 116 -5.05 -24.40 4.92
CA LYS A 116 -5.44 -25.29 3.81
C LYS A 116 -6.75 -24.79 3.20
N LEU A 117 -6.66 -24.09 2.08
CA LEU A 117 -7.83 -23.69 1.28
C LEU A 117 -8.74 -24.87 0.90
N ASP A 118 -8.19 -26.07 0.79
CA ASP A 118 -8.94 -27.28 0.44
C ASP A 118 -10.07 -27.58 1.43
N GLN A 119 -9.91 -27.20 2.70
CA GLN A 119 -10.90 -27.41 3.76
C GLN A 119 -12.06 -26.42 3.68
N MET A 120 -11.96 -25.35 2.89
CA MET A 120 -13.01 -24.35 2.76
C MET A 120 -14.11 -24.82 1.79
N THR A 121 -15.37 -24.66 2.17
CA THR A 121 -16.49 -24.88 1.24
C THR A 121 -16.48 -23.82 0.15
N THR A 122 -16.65 -24.26 -1.11
CA THR A 122 -16.70 -23.37 -2.27
C THR A 122 -18.07 -23.36 -2.96
N ASN A 123 -19.08 -23.96 -2.33
CA ASN A 123 -20.43 -23.92 -2.83
C ASN A 123 -20.91 -22.48 -2.81
N ASP A 124 -21.59 -22.05 -3.87
CA ASP A 124 -22.05 -20.67 -3.93
C ASP A 124 -23.09 -20.45 -2.82
N PRO A 125 -22.90 -19.42 -1.97
CA PRO A 125 -23.80 -19.16 -0.85
C PRO A 125 -25.25 -19.04 -1.34
N GLN A 126 -26.18 -19.65 -0.60
CA GLN A 126 -27.60 -19.59 -0.92
C GLN A 126 -28.28 -18.60 0.02
N LEU A 127 -29.19 -17.79 -0.54
CA LEU A 127 -29.94 -16.80 0.23
C LEU A 127 -30.72 -17.49 1.37
N GLY A 128 -30.56 -16.98 2.59
CA GLY A 128 -31.24 -17.50 3.78
C GLY A 128 -30.49 -18.63 4.49
N GLU A 129 -29.34 -19.08 3.98
CA GLU A 129 -28.51 -20.12 4.60
C GLU A 129 -27.31 -19.53 5.34
N TYR A 130 -26.67 -20.35 6.17
CA TYR A 130 -25.37 -20.03 6.78
C TYR A 130 -24.27 -20.78 6.04
N PHE A 131 -23.13 -20.13 5.85
CA PHE A 131 -21.93 -20.77 5.33
C PHE A 131 -20.72 -20.46 6.20
N GLU A 132 -19.80 -21.41 6.27
CA GLU A 132 -18.59 -21.29 7.07
C GLU A 132 -17.52 -20.49 6.33
N VAL A 133 -16.91 -19.53 7.03
CA VAL A 133 -15.77 -18.76 6.54
C VAL A 133 -14.57 -19.03 7.46
N CYS A 134 -13.59 -19.77 6.95
CA CYS A 134 -12.36 -20.14 7.67
C CYS A 134 -11.19 -19.17 7.39
N GLY A 135 -10.15 -19.24 8.21
CA GLY A 135 -8.90 -18.51 7.98
C GLY A 135 -9.01 -17.01 8.26
N LEU A 136 -9.89 -16.61 9.19
CA LEU A 136 -10.04 -15.20 9.54
C LEU A 136 -8.80 -14.65 10.27
N ASP A 137 -8.10 -15.51 11.01
CA ASP A 137 -6.79 -15.26 11.61
C ASP A 137 -5.69 -15.05 10.56
N VAL A 138 -5.75 -15.82 9.48
CA VAL A 138 -4.88 -15.63 8.32
C VAL A 138 -5.13 -14.26 7.72
N ALA A 139 -6.39 -13.90 7.48
CA ALA A 139 -6.78 -12.59 6.97
C ALA A 139 -6.49 -11.42 7.94
N GLY A 140 -6.21 -11.69 9.22
CA GLY A 140 -6.08 -10.65 10.25
C GLY A 140 -7.41 -10.05 10.70
N LEU A 141 -8.53 -10.68 10.34
CA LEU A 141 -9.89 -10.32 10.75
C LEU A 141 -10.26 -10.89 12.13
N ASN A 142 -9.44 -11.80 12.65
CA ASN A 142 -9.56 -12.39 13.97
C ASN A 142 -8.15 -12.63 14.55
N GLU A 143 -8.04 -12.68 15.88
CA GLU A 143 -6.76 -12.93 16.57
C GLU A 143 -6.56 -14.42 16.93
N GLU A 144 -7.65 -15.19 17.03
CA GLU A 144 -7.59 -16.60 17.44
C GLU A 144 -7.26 -17.55 16.27
N PRO A 145 -6.17 -18.34 16.36
CA PRO A 145 -5.78 -19.26 15.29
C PRO A 145 -6.83 -20.33 14.98
N GLY A 146 -7.03 -20.62 13.70
CA GLY A 146 -7.95 -21.67 13.26
C GLY A 146 -9.44 -21.34 13.45
N ASN A 147 -9.77 -20.09 13.74
CA ASN A 147 -11.15 -19.67 13.93
C ASN A 147 -11.89 -19.60 12.58
N SER A 148 -13.10 -20.14 12.56
CA SER A 148 -14.07 -19.98 11.47
C SER A 148 -15.32 -19.29 12.00
N CYS A 149 -16.01 -18.54 11.15
CA CYS A 149 -17.31 -17.97 11.49
C CYS A 149 -18.40 -18.52 10.58
N MET A 150 -19.59 -18.73 11.12
CA MET A 150 -20.79 -18.93 10.31
C MET A 150 -21.32 -17.56 9.88
N LEU A 151 -21.29 -17.29 8.58
CA LEU A 151 -21.84 -16.09 7.99
C LEU A 151 -23.24 -16.38 7.44
N TYR A 152 -24.23 -15.59 7.86
CA TYR A 152 -25.57 -15.65 7.31
C TYR A 152 -25.59 -15.02 5.91
N CYS A 153 -26.10 -15.75 4.93
CA CYS A 153 -26.20 -15.30 3.55
C CYS A 153 -27.48 -14.51 3.33
N ARG A 154 -27.36 -13.19 3.38
CA ARG A 154 -28.43 -12.25 3.04
C ARG A 154 -28.31 -11.78 1.59
N GLN A 155 -29.32 -11.06 1.10
CA GLN A 155 -29.32 -10.54 -0.27
C GLN A 155 -28.07 -9.67 -0.54
N ASP A 156 -27.71 -8.80 0.40
CA ASP A 156 -26.50 -7.96 0.29
C ASP A 156 -25.19 -8.78 0.21
N THR A 157 -25.14 -9.99 0.81
CA THR A 157 -24.00 -10.91 0.66
C THR A 157 -23.90 -11.44 -0.76
N ILE A 158 -25.03 -11.84 -1.34
CA ILE A 158 -25.13 -12.29 -2.73
C ILE A 158 -24.74 -11.16 -3.68
N ASP A 159 -25.29 -9.96 -3.45
CA ASP A 159 -25.03 -8.79 -4.27
C ASP A 159 -23.55 -8.36 -4.21
N LEU A 160 -22.93 -8.44 -3.03
CA LEU A 160 -21.50 -8.17 -2.88
C LEU A 160 -20.63 -9.20 -3.64
N ILE A 161 -20.92 -10.48 -3.49
CA ILE A 161 -20.22 -11.55 -4.21
C ILE A 161 -20.36 -11.35 -5.73
N LYS A 162 -21.57 -11.05 -6.19
CA LYS A 162 -21.83 -10.77 -7.60
C LYS A 162 -21.07 -9.54 -8.09
N ALA A 163 -21.07 -8.46 -7.32
CA ALA A 163 -20.33 -7.24 -7.68
C ALA A 163 -18.80 -7.49 -7.76
N LEU A 164 -18.27 -8.35 -6.89
CA LEU A 164 -16.88 -8.82 -6.94
C LEU A 164 -16.61 -9.71 -8.17
N ASP A 165 -17.53 -10.60 -8.54
CA ASP A 165 -17.40 -11.43 -9.75
C ASP A 165 -17.50 -10.60 -11.04
N ASP A 166 -18.39 -9.59 -11.07
CA ASP A 166 -18.66 -8.74 -12.23
C ASP A 166 -17.65 -7.57 -12.39
N MET A 167 -16.72 -7.39 -11.44
CA MET A 167 -15.78 -6.27 -11.49
C MET A 167 -14.84 -6.37 -12.70
N LYS A 168 -14.71 -5.27 -13.46
CA LYS A 168 -13.81 -5.22 -14.62
C LYS A 168 -12.36 -5.07 -14.21
N ARG A 169 -12.05 -3.98 -13.50
CA ARG A 169 -10.69 -3.62 -13.07
C ARG A 169 -10.57 -3.46 -11.58
N GLY A 170 -11.58 -2.92 -10.93
CA GLY A 170 -11.62 -2.94 -9.49
C GLY A 170 -12.93 -2.46 -8.92
N ILE A 171 -13.03 -2.55 -7.60
CA ILE A 171 -14.22 -2.17 -6.85
C ILE A 171 -13.84 -1.56 -5.51
N ARG A 172 -14.54 -0.50 -5.12
CA ARG A 172 -14.52 0.05 -3.76
C ARG A 172 -15.77 -0.38 -3.02
N ILE A 173 -15.57 -1.05 -1.89
CA ILE A 173 -16.62 -1.59 -1.04
C ILE A 173 -16.67 -0.75 0.25
N ASN A 174 -17.77 -0.04 0.43
CA ASN A 174 -18.02 0.78 1.62
C ASN A 174 -19.21 0.25 2.39
N GLY A 175 -19.30 0.56 3.68
CA GLY A 175 -20.48 0.23 4.49
C GLY A 175 -20.17 0.25 5.99
N PRO A 176 -21.19 0.19 6.85
CA PRO A 176 -20.98 0.26 8.30
C PRO A 176 -20.06 -0.87 8.82
N PRO A 177 -19.38 -0.69 9.96
CA PRO A 177 -18.69 -1.78 10.64
C PRO A 177 -19.65 -2.92 10.98
N GLY A 178 -19.18 -4.18 10.95
CA GLY A 178 -19.97 -5.34 11.38
C GLY A 178 -20.99 -5.89 10.37
N VAL A 179 -21.11 -5.31 9.17
CA VAL A 179 -22.04 -5.81 8.13
C VAL A 179 -21.50 -6.98 7.29
N GLY A 180 -20.29 -7.48 7.61
CA GLY A 180 -19.71 -8.67 6.96
C GLY A 180 -18.91 -8.43 5.68
N LYS A 181 -18.56 -7.18 5.33
CA LYS A 181 -17.81 -6.83 4.09
C LYS A 181 -16.50 -7.60 3.94
N SER A 182 -15.62 -7.49 4.94
CA SER A 182 -14.29 -8.09 4.95
C SER A 182 -14.38 -9.61 4.95
N THR A 183 -15.25 -10.17 5.78
CA THR A 183 -15.52 -11.62 5.86
C THR A 183 -16.03 -12.19 4.54
N THR A 184 -16.99 -11.52 3.89
CA THR A 184 -17.54 -11.93 2.59
C THR A 184 -16.49 -11.83 1.49
N SER A 185 -15.69 -10.76 1.48
CA SER A 185 -14.64 -10.56 0.48
C SER A 185 -13.51 -11.57 0.64
N TRP A 186 -13.13 -11.89 1.88
CA TRP A 186 -12.18 -12.96 2.19
C TRP A 186 -12.69 -14.33 1.70
N TYR A 187 -13.96 -14.65 1.97
CA TYR A 187 -14.59 -15.86 1.44
C TYR A 187 -14.52 -15.91 -0.09
N TRP A 188 -14.90 -14.82 -0.76
CA TRP A 188 -14.86 -14.71 -2.21
C TRP A 188 -13.44 -14.93 -2.76
N MET A 189 -12.43 -14.35 -2.12
CA MET A 189 -11.02 -14.52 -2.52
C MET A 189 -10.55 -15.95 -2.44
N CYS A 190 -10.81 -16.63 -1.31
CA CYS A 190 -10.47 -18.03 -1.16
C CYS A 190 -11.13 -18.88 -2.26
N ARG A 191 -12.38 -18.54 -2.63
CA ARG A 191 -13.08 -19.16 -3.76
C ARG A 191 -12.39 -18.88 -5.10
N GLN A 192 -11.87 -17.68 -5.35
CA GLN A 192 -11.11 -17.35 -6.57
C GLN A 192 -9.83 -18.16 -6.71
N VAL A 193 -9.07 -18.35 -5.61
CA VAL A 193 -7.87 -19.20 -5.63
C VAL A 193 -8.25 -20.65 -5.93
N LYS A 194 -9.28 -21.17 -5.26
CA LYS A 194 -9.66 -22.59 -5.35
C LYS A 194 -10.38 -22.95 -6.65
N LYS A 195 -11.32 -22.12 -7.13
CA LYS A 195 -12.09 -22.39 -8.36
C LYS A 195 -11.39 -21.92 -9.64
N ASN A 196 -10.70 -20.77 -9.57
CA ASN A 196 -10.20 -20.07 -10.77
C ASN A 196 -8.67 -20.00 -10.84
N ALA A 197 -7.97 -20.68 -9.92
CA ALA A 197 -6.51 -20.72 -9.82
C ALA A 197 -5.85 -19.34 -9.76
N LYS A 198 -6.57 -18.34 -9.24
CA LYS A 198 -6.07 -16.96 -9.11
C LYS A 198 -5.03 -16.86 -8.00
N SER A 199 -4.08 -15.96 -8.20
CA SER A 199 -3.12 -15.52 -7.19
C SER A 199 -3.59 -14.20 -6.60
N ILE A 200 -3.54 -14.08 -5.27
CA ILE A 200 -4.13 -12.95 -4.55
C ILE A 200 -3.17 -12.38 -3.52
N LEU A 201 -3.10 -11.05 -3.44
CA LEU A 201 -2.48 -10.33 -2.34
C LEU A 201 -3.57 -9.72 -1.45
N TRP A 202 -3.68 -10.18 -0.20
CA TRP A 202 -4.55 -9.62 0.83
C TRP A 202 -3.75 -8.71 1.74
N ILE A 203 -4.23 -7.50 1.97
CA ILE A 203 -3.60 -6.50 2.81
C ILE A 203 -4.62 -6.04 3.84
N HIS A 204 -4.46 -6.41 5.11
CA HIS A 204 -5.31 -5.92 6.19
C HIS A 204 -4.59 -4.80 6.95
N VAL A 205 -5.14 -3.59 6.87
CA VAL A 205 -4.68 -2.40 7.62
C VAL A 205 -5.57 -2.24 8.85
N ALA A 206 -5.26 -2.97 9.93
CA ALA A 206 -5.90 -2.77 11.23
C ALA A 206 -5.48 -1.43 11.86
N LYS A 207 -6.00 -1.09 13.04
CA LYS A 207 -5.57 0.08 13.86
C LYS A 207 -4.07 0.09 14.25
N ARG A 208 -3.29 -0.93 13.85
CA ARG A 208 -1.85 -1.04 14.10
C ARG A 208 -1.11 -0.51 12.87
N PHE A 209 -0.02 0.24 13.07
CA PHE A 209 0.75 0.89 12.00
C PHE A 209 1.39 -0.07 10.97
N THR A 210 1.34 -1.39 11.20
CA THR A 210 1.94 -2.38 10.31
C THR A 210 0.86 -3.21 9.62
N PRO A 211 0.73 -3.13 8.29
CA PRO A 211 -0.25 -3.94 7.55
C PRO A 211 0.10 -5.42 7.66
N ARG A 212 -0.94 -6.26 7.77
CA ARG A 212 -0.79 -7.71 7.60
C ARG A 212 -0.96 -8.03 6.12
N ILE A 213 0.11 -8.52 5.48
CA ILE A 213 0.12 -8.84 4.06
C ILE A 213 0.20 -10.36 3.89
N VAL A 214 -0.76 -10.93 3.19
CA VAL A 214 -0.86 -12.37 2.94
C VAL A 214 -0.99 -12.62 1.44
N GLN A 215 -0.19 -13.54 0.93
CA GLN A 215 -0.32 -14.05 -0.43
C GLN A 215 -1.06 -15.39 -0.40
N LEU A 216 -2.11 -15.49 -1.21
CA LEU A 216 -2.83 -16.74 -1.46
C LEU A 216 -2.59 -17.16 -2.91
N THR A 217 -2.11 -18.39 -3.10
CA THR A 217 -1.91 -19.00 -4.41
C THR A 217 -2.44 -20.42 -4.42
N PRO A 218 -2.60 -21.04 -5.61
CA PRO A 218 -2.90 -22.48 -5.69
C PRO A 218 -1.84 -23.36 -5.01
N SER A 219 -0.60 -22.87 -4.84
CA SER A 219 0.50 -23.61 -4.22
C SER A 219 0.59 -23.44 -2.69
N GLY A 220 -0.13 -22.48 -2.11
CA GLY A 220 -0.17 -22.28 -0.67
C GLY A 220 -0.53 -20.87 -0.23
N THR A 221 -0.45 -20.68 1.08
CA THR A 221 -0.69 -19.39 1.72
C THR A 221 0.58 -18.93 2.43
N TYR A 222 0.92 -17.67 2.26
CA TYR A 222 2.21 -17.12 2.67
C TYR A 222 2.00 -15.78 3.38
N LEU A 223 2.58 -15.65 4.58
CA LEU A 223 2.60 -14.42 5.35
C LEU A 223 3.91 -13.68 5.11
N PHE A 224 3.76 -12.37 4.89
CA PHE A 224 4.85 -11.43 4.91
C PHE A 224 5.14 -11.00 6.36
N PRO A 225 6.38 -11.14 6.86
CA PRO A 225 6.68 -10.80 8.25
C PRO A 225 6.45 -9.30 8.54
N PRO A 226 5.92 -8.93 9.72
CA PRO A 226 5.59 -7.53 10.06
C PRO A 226 6.78 -6.57 9.98
N THR A 227 8.01 -7.05 10.22
CA THR A 227 9.22 -6.23 10.24
C THR A 227 9.68 -5.77 8.85
N VAL A 228 9.01 -6.22 7.78
CA VAL A 228 9.51 -6.08 6.40
C VAL A 228 8.96 -4.82 5.70
N PHE A 229 7.99 -4.10 6.28
CA PHE A 229 7.25 -3.07 5.53
C PHE A 229 7.12 -1.72 6.25
N PRO A 230 8.08 -0.79 6.05
CA PRO A 230 7.77 0.63 6.07
C PRO A 230 6.64 0.93 5.07
N ALA A 231 5.74 1.87 5.36
CA ALA A 231 4.57 2.16 4.51
C ALA A 231 4.93 2.43 3.03
N SER A 232 6.01 3.20 2.79
CA SER A 232 6.51 3.50 1.44
C SER A 232 7.02 2.26 0.67
N VAL A 233 7.61 1.29 1.37
CA VAL A 233 8.04 0.01 0.80
C VAL A 233 6.82 -0.86 0.48
N ALA A 234 5.82 -0.88 1.37
CA ALA A 234 4.56 -1.58 1.13
C ALA A 234 3.88 -1.06 -0.14
N CYS A 235 3.77 0.26 -0.32
CA CYS A 235 3.19 0.86 -1.53
C CYS A 235 3.93 0.42 -2.80
N THR A 236 5.27 0.47 -2.79
CA THR A 236 6.07 0.04 -3.95
C THR A 236 5.90 -1.45 -4.25
N PHE A 237 5.92 -2.28 -3.22
CA PHE A 237 5.73 -3.73 -3.34
C PHE A 237 4.34 -4.06 -3.91
N VAL A 238 3.29 -3.45 -3.35
CA VAL A 238 1.90 -3.63 -3.78
C VAL A 238 1.70 -3.18 -5.22
N ALA A 239 2.18 -1.99 -5.59
CA ALA A 239 2.08 -1.49 -6.97
C ALA A 239 2.76 -2.41 -8.00
N ARG A 240 3.87 -3.05 -7.61
CA ARG A 240 4.65 -3.97 -8.46
C ARG A 240 4.22 -5.43 -8.37
N SER A 241 3.30 -5.78 -7.48
CA SER A 241 2.86 -7.15 -7.24
C SER A 241 2.40 -7.83 -8.52
N ASN A 242 2.83 -9.06 -8.78
CA ASN A 242 2.42 -9.79 -9.97
C ASN A 242 1.12 -10.60 -9.78
N MET A 243 0.43 -10.46 -8.63
CA MET A 243 -0.82 -11.15 -8.31
C MET A 243 -1.96 -10.76 -9.26
N ASP A 244 -2.89 -11.69 -9.49
CA ASP A 244 -4.08 -11.48 -10.33
C ASP A 244 -5.06 -10.52 -9.67
N ILE A 245 -5.23 -10.65 -8.35
CA ILE A 245 -6.13 -9.82 -7.54
C ILE A 245 -5.32 -9.21 -6.39
N VAL A 246 -5.51 -7.93 -6.12
CA VAL A 246 -4.92 -7.23 -4.98
C VAL A 246 -6.03 -6.58 -4.17
N VAL A 247 -6.04 -6.84 -2.87
CA VAL A 247 -7.11 -6.39 -1.96
C VAL A 247 -6.51 -5.67 -0.77
N ILE A 248 -7.07 -4.50 -0.45
CA ILE A 248 -6.83 -3.79 0.80
C ILE A 248 -8.11 -3.72 1.62
N ASP A 249 -8.01 -4.12 2.89
CA ASP A 249 -9.10 -4.15 3.84
C ASP A 249 -8.80 -3.32 5.09
N GLY A 250 -9.82 -2.63 5.61
CA GLY A 250 -9.69 -1.78 6.79
C GLY A 250 -9.24 -0.36 6.48
N VAL A 251 -9.36 0.09 5.22
CA VAL A 251 -8.95 1.44 4.82
C VAL A 251 -9.65 2.48 5.70
N THR A 252 -8.91 3.53 6.07
CA THR A 252 -9.41 4.68 6.84
C THR A 252 -8.93 5.97 6.15
N ASP A 253 -9.27 7.14 6.71
CA ASP A 253 -8.80 8.43 6.18
C ASP A 253 -7.32 8.74 6.47
N ALA A 254 -6.60 7.84 7.15
CA ALA A 254 -5.16 7.97 7.37
C ALA A 254 -4.39 8.05 6.05
N LEU A 255 -3.36 8.92 6.00
CA LEU A 255 -2.58 9.18 4.78
C LEU A 255 -1.94 7.89 4.26
N GLU A 256 -1.38 7.08 5.16
CA GLU A 256 -0.71 5.82 4.83
C GLU A 256 -1.68 4.80 4.21
N HIS A 257 -2.95 4.80 4.65
CA HIS A 257 -3.98 3.92 4.10
C HIS A 257 -4.36 4.36 2.68
N ARG A 258 -4.41 5.68 2.43
CA ARG A 258 -4.71 6.25 1.10
C ARG A 258 -3.58 5.98 0.11
N GLU A 259 -2.33 6.16 0.51
CA GLU A 259 -1.18 5.84 -0.33
C GLU A 259 -1.14 4.35 -0.68
N LEU A 260 -1.42 3.48 0.29
CA LEU A 260 -1.46 2.04 0.06
C LEU A 260 -2.65 1.63 -0.83
N GLU A 261 -3.80 2.27 -0.66
CA GLU A 261 -4.95 2.08 -1.55
C GLU A 261 -4.63 2.52 -2.99
N GLN A 262 -3.97 3.67 -3.17
CA GLN A 262 -3.52 4.11 -4.49
C GLN A 262 -2.58 3.08 -5.12
N ALA A 263 -1.68 2.48 -4.34
CA ALA A 263 -0.82 1.39 -4.81
C ALA A 263 -1.61 0.14 -5.24
N VAL A 264 -2.71 -0.20 -4.55
CA VAL A 264 -3.60 -1.30 -4.95
C VAL A 264 -4.24 -1.02 -6.32
N PHE A 265 -4.66 0.21 -6.57
CA PHE A 265 -5.21 0.65 -7.87
C PHE A 265 -4.14 1.09 -8.89
N CYS A 266 -2.85 0.83 -8.62
CA CYS A 266 -1.79 1.07 -9.60
C CYS A 266 -1.77 -0.05 -10.64
N PHE A 267 -2.28 0.23 -11.84
CA PHE A 267 -2.40 -0.74 -12.92
C PHE A 267 -1.30 -0.64 -13.99
N GLU A 268 -0.37 0.29 -13.87
CA GLU A 268 0.66 0.57 -14.89
C GLU A 268 1.48 -0.66 -15.26
N THR A 269 1.71 -1.54 -14.29
CA THR A 269 2.54 -2.75 -14.48
C THR A 269 1.75 -3.92 -15.03
N LYS A 270 0.41 -3.95 -14.89
CA LYS A 270 -0.45 -5.06 -15.34
C LYS A 270 -1.88 -4.60 -15.67
N SER A 271 -2.19 -4.54 -16.96
CA SER A 271 -3.52 -4.17 -17.48
C SER A 271 -4.66 -5.10 -17.06
N HIS A 272 -4.36 -6.35 -16.68
CA HIS A 272 -5.35 -7.38 -16.34
C HIS A 272 -5.52 -7.63 -14.83
N ARG A 273 -4.80 -6.91 -13.96
CA ARG A 273 -4.95 -7.03 -12.50
C ARG A 273 -6.33 -6.52 -12.08
N GLN A 274 -6.99 -7.22 -11.14
CA GLN A 274 -8.17 -6.72 -10.44
C GLN A 274 -7.79 -6.15 -9.06
N ALA A 275 -8.45 -5.08 -8.66
CA ALA A 275 -8.17 -4.35 -7.42
C ALA A 275 -9.42 -4.20 -6.55
N VAL A 276 -9.30 -4.47 -5.25
CA VAL A 276 -10.43 -4.35 -4.30
C VAL A 276 -9.99 -3.48 -3.11
N SER A 277 -10.82 -2.51 -2.75
CA SER A 277 -10.65 -1.72 -1.53
C SER A 277 -11.88 -1.85 -0.66
N ILE A 278 -11.69 -2.12 0.63
CA ILE A 278 -12.76 -2.32 1.61
C ILE A 278 -12.57 -1.31 2.76
N ALA A 279 -13.59 -0.47 2.93
CA ALA A 279 -13.56 0.69 3.79
C ALA A 279 -14.85 0.83 4.63
N SER A 280 -14.76 1.55 5.73
CA SER A 280 -15.94 2.00 6.48
C SER A 280 -16.57 3.23 5.80
N MET A 281 -17.88 3.46 5.97
CA MET A 281 -18.62 4.57 5.30
C MET A 281 -18.04 5.98 5.50
N SER A 282 -17.16 6.17 6.49
CA SER A 282 -16.63 7.48 6.87
C SER A 282 -15.66 8.10 5.85
N ILE A 283 -15.17 7.33 4.87
CA ILE A 283 -14.10 7.77 3.97
C ILE A 283 -14.69 8.53 2.77
N LYS A 284 -14.23 9.77 2.58
CA LYS A 284 -14.58 10.58 1.40
C LYS A 284 -13.73 10.12 0.21
N SER A 285 -14.34 9.42 -0.74
CA SER A 285 -13.70 9.12 -2.03
C SER A 285 -13.71 10.35 -2.94
N SER A 286 -12.57 10.63 -3.60
CA SER A 286 -12.51 11.60 -4.70
C SER A 286 -12.98 10.91 -5.99
N THR A 287 -14.10 11.38 -6.52
CA THR A 287 -14.78 10.90 -7.73
C THR A 287 -13.99 10.86 -9.06
N PRO A 288 -12.92 11.67 -9.31
CA PRO A 288 -12.34 11.77 -10.66
C PRO A 288 -11.65 10.50 -11.20
N ASP A 289 -11.07 9.65 -10.35
CA ASP A 289 -10.29 8.49 -10.82
C ASP A 289 -11.16 7.28 -11.22
N GLU A 290 -12.42 7.27 -10.82
CA GLU A 290 -13.23 6.05 -10.82
C GLU A 290 -13.76 5.68 -12.20
N ASP A 291 -14.18 6.69 -12.96
CA ASP A 291 -14.71 6.52 -14.31
C ASP A 291 -13.59 6.15 -15.30
N PHE A 292 -12.41 6.74 -15.15
CA PHE A 292 -11.26 6.50 -16.03
C PHE A 292 -10.70 5.08 -15.88
N TYR A 293 -10.65 4.57 -14.65
CA TYR A 293 -10.11 3.23 -14.37
C TYR A 293 -11.17 2.13 -14.33
N HIS A 294 -12.43 2.43 -14.64
CA HIS A 294 -13.55 1.48 -14.54
C HIS A 294 -13.62 0.80 -13.16
N ILE A 295 -13.45 1.61 -12.10
CA ILE A 295 -13.54 1.16 -10.71
C ILE A 295 -15.00 1.29 -10.29
N SER A 296 -15.68 0.17 -10.03
CA SER A 296 -17.05 0.17 -9.55
C SER A 296 -17.14 0.48 -8.05
N LYS A 297 -18.34 0.82 -7.58
CA LYS A 297 -18.63 1.01 -6.16
C LYS A 297 -19.67 0.01 -5.70
N PHE A 298 -19.49 -0.48 -4.48
CA PHE A 298 -20.50 -1.25 -3.75
C PHE A 298 -20.69 -0.66 -2.36
N THR A 299 -21.94 -0.50 -1.94
CA THR A 299 -22.29 -0.06 -0.59
C THR A 299 -23.02 -1.17 0.12
N ALA A 300 -22.35 -1.81 1.07
CA ALA A 300 -22.93 -2.85 1.91
C ALA A 300 -23.90 -2.22 2.92
N LEU A 301 -25.13 -2.70 2.93
CA LEU A 301 -26.20 -2.14 3.75
C LEU A 301 -26.08 -2.59 5.22
N PRO A 302 -26.54 -1.79 6.20
CA PRO A 302 -26.64 -2.23 7.59
C PRO A 302 -27.56 -3.46 7.74
N TRP A 303 -27.53 -4.10 8.91
CA TRP A 303 -28.54 -5.09 9.27
C TRP A 303 -29.89 -4.38 9.43
N SER A 304 -30.88 -4.76 8.62
CA SER A 304 -32.30 -4.49 8.89
C SER A 304 -33.02 -5.78 9.27
N LEU A 305 -34.04 -5.67 10.10
CA LEU A 305 -34.87 -6.79 10.59
C LEU A 305 -36.15 -6.97 9.75
N ASP A 306 -36.14 -6.52 8.51
CA ASP A 306 -37.33 -6.53 7.64
C ASP A 306 -37.78 -7.95 7.27
#